data_AF-A0A2N2MME8-F1
#
_entry.id   AF-A0A2N2MME8-F1
#
_cell.length_a   1.000
_cell.length_b   1.000
_cell.length_c   1.000
_cell.angle_alpha   90.00
_cell.angle_beta   90.00
_cell.angle_gamma   90.00
#
_symmetry.space_group_name_H-M   'P 1'
#
loop_
_entity.id
_entity.type
_entity.pdbx_description
1 polymer ?
#
loop_
_entity_poly.entity_id
_entity_poly.type
_entity_poly.pdbx_seq_one_letter_code
_entity_poly.pdbx_strand_id
1 'polypeptide(L)' 'MSDLPFSILLIDDSPSDLMLIQRAFKNCGIVEGIYTLSNGFEAIRYLMGEGVYSDRIKYPY' A
#
# COMPACT_ATOMS: atom_id res chain seq x y z
N MET A 1 -13.41 -9.53 -6.04
CA MET A 1 -12.83 -8.35 -5.39
C MET A 1 -13.68 -8.03 -4.19
N SER A 2 -13.08 -7.82 -3.03
CA SER A 2 -13.75 -7.11 -1.94
C SER A 2 -13.82 -5.64 -2.35
N ASP A 3 -15.03 -5.08 -2.47
CA ASP A 3 -15.25 -3.65 -2.65
C ASP A 3 -14.92 -2.94 -1.32
N LEU A 4 -13.63 -2.84 -1.01
CA LEU A 4 -13.18 -2.03 0.11
C LEU A 4 -13.39 -0.54 -0.24
N PRO A 5 -13.97 0.25 0.68
CA PRO A 5 -14.28 1.65 0.41
C PRO A 5 -13.03 2.53 0.19
N PHE A 6 -11.84 2.02 0.50
CA PHE A 6 -10.56 2.72 0.35
C PHE A 6 -9.38 1.73 0.35
N SER A 7 -8.27 2.13 -0.27
CA SER A 7 -6.95 1.50 -0.10
C SER A 7 -6.05 2.38 0.77
N ILE A 8 -5.07 1.76 1.43
CA ILE A 8 -4.05 2.44 2.23
C ILE A 8 -2.69 2.18 1.58
N LEU A 9 -2.00 3.25 1.20
CA LEU A 9 -0.61 3.19 0.75
C LEU A 9 0.31 3.67 1.87
N LEU A 10 1.14 2.77 2.40
CA LEU A 10 2.14 3.06 3.42
C LEU A 10 3.54 3.14 2.78
N ILE A 11 4.25 4.23 3.02
CA ILE A 11 5.56 4.50 2.43
C ILE A 11 6.55 4.79 3.55
N ASP A 12 7.52 3.91 3.74
CA ASP A 12 8.55 4.04 4.77
C ASP A 12 9.78 3.20 4.37
N ASP A 13 10.98 3.77 4.47
CA ASP A 13 12.24 3.09 4.12
C ASP A 13 12.71 2.11 5.20
N SER A 14 12.11 2.14 6.38
CA SER A 14 12.32 1.20 7.48
C SER A 14 11.38 -0.02 7.37
N PRO A 15 11.91 -1.23 7.09
CA PRO A 15 11.09 -2.44 7.07
C PRO A 15 10.44 -2.74 8.42
N SER A 16 11.10 -2.37 9.52
CA SER A 16 10.59 -2.56 10.88
C SER A 16 9.35 -1.71 11.14
N ASP A 17 9.34 -0.46 10.67
CA ASP A 17 8.21 0.45 10.85
C ASP A 17 7.03 0.05 9.96
N LEU A 18 7.29 -0.35 8.72
CA LEU A 18 6.28 -0.96 7.85
C LEU A 18 5.61 -2.17 8.53
N MET A 19 6.40 -3.09 9.08
CA MET A 19 5.87 -4.27 9.76
C MET A 19 5.07 -3.91 11.02
N LEU A 20 5.54 -2.93 11.79
CA LEU A 20 4.85 -2.47 13.00
C LEU A 20 3.47 -1.89 12.67
N ILE A 21 3.39 -1.03 11.66
CA ILE A 21 2.15 -0.38 11.24
C ILE A 21 1.19 -1.38 10.58
N GLN A 22 1.69 -2.28 9.72
CA GLN A 22 0.86 -3.36 9.16
C GLN A 22 0.25 -4.24 10.26
N ARG A 23 1.04 -4.58 11.30
CA ARG A 23 0.53 -5.33 12.45
C ARG A 23 -0.54 -4.54 13.22
N ALA A 24 -0.36 -3.24 13.39
CA ALA A 24 -1.37 -2.39 14.02
C ALA A 24 -2.68 -2.38 13.24
N PHE A 25 -2.65 -2.22 11.91
CA PHE A 25 -3.85 -2.32 11.08
C PHE A 25 -4.53 -3.68 11.18
N LYS A 26 -3.74 -4.76 11.13
CA LYS A 26 -4.25 -6.13 11.31
C LYS A 26 -4.96 -6.31 12.66
N ASN A 27 -4.42 -5.75 13.74
CA ASN A 27 -5.05 -5.80 15.05
C ASN A 27 -6.37 -5.00 15.11
N CYS A 28 -6.54 -4.00 14.25
CA CYS A 28 -7.78 -3.25 14.06
C CYS A 28 -8.76 -3.92 13.08
N GLY A 29 -8.44 -5.11 12.57
CA GLY A 29 -9.28 -5.83 11.60
C GLY A 29 -9.12 -5.36 10.14
N ILE A 30 -8.16 -4.48 9.87
CA ILE A 30 -7.85 -4.00 8.52
C ILE A 30 -6.71 -4.86 7.98
N VAL A 31 -7.05 -5.85 7.15
CA VAL A 31 -6.10 -6.83 6.60
C VAL A 31 -5.96 -6.75 5.08
N GLU A 32 -6.98 -6.23 4.41
CA GLU A 32 -7.02 -6.08 2.96
C GLU A 32 -6.79 -4.60 2.57
N GLY A 33 -6.35 -4.37 1.33
CA GLY A 33 -6.19 -3.02 0.79
C GLY A 33 -4.99 -2.22 1.32
N ILE A 34 -4.06 -2.86 2.04
CA ILE A 34 -2.81 -2.22 2.49
C ILE A 34 -1.69 -2.53 1.50
N TYR A 35 -1.10 -1.50 0.92
CA TYR A 35 0.03 -1.56 0.01
C TYR A 35 1.22 -0.86 0.64
N THR A 36 2.41 -1.44 0.50
CA THR A 36 3.62 -0.88 1.11
C THR A 36 4.74 -0.68 0.12
N LEU A 37 5.40 0.47 0.19
CA LEU A 37 6.55 0.82 -0.63
C LEU A 37 7.68 1.33 0.27
N SER A 38 8.93 1.06 -0.12
CA SER A 38 10.11 1.40 0.69
C SER A 38 10.78 2.71 0.32
N ASN A 39 10.27 3.44 -0.67
CA ASN A 39 10.90 4.68 -1.12
C ASN A 39 9.93 5.58 -1.89
N GLY A 40 10.28 6.86 -1.96
CA GLY A 40 9.48 7.90 -2.62
C GLY A 40 9.40 7.76 -4.15
N PHE A 41 10.43 7.22 -4.81
CA PHE A 41 10.37 7.04 -6.27
C PHE A 41 9.32 6.01 -6.67
N GLU A 42 9.29 4.87 -5.98
CA GLU A 42 8.24 3.87 -6.18
C GLU A 42 6.87 4.43 -5.78
N ALA A 43 6.78 5.25 -4.74
CA ALA A 43 5.53 5.91 -4.35
C ALA A 43 4.99 6.84 -5.45
N ILE A 44 5.85 7.67 -6.04
CA ILE A 44 5.45 8.53 -7.16
C ILE A 44 4.99 7.66 -8.34
N ARG A 45 5.74 6.62 -8.70
CA ARG A 45 5.36 5.71 -9.79
C ARG A 45 4.03 4.99 -9.51
N TYR A 46 3.77 4.61 -8.26
CA TYR A 46 2.49 4.04 -7.84
C TYR A 46 1.36 5.05 -8.06
N LEU A 47 1.51 6.26 -7.52
CA LEU A 47 0.52 7.35 -7.59
C LEU A 47 0.28 7.89 -9.00
N MET A 48 1.23 7.70 -9.92
CA MET A 48 1.06 7.99 -11.35
C MET A 48 0.55 6.77 -12.14
N GLY A 49 0.70 5.56 -11.60
CA GLY A 49 0.47 4.29 -12.29
C GLY A 49 1.41 4.00 -13.42
N GLU A 50 2.69 4.26 -13.22
CA GLU A 50 3.67 4.06 -14.25
C GLU A 50 4.32 2.68 -14.15
N GLY A 51 4.59 2.09 -15.31
CA GLY A 51 5.25 0.78 -15.41
C GLY A 51 4.44 -0.31 -14.72
N VAL A 52 5.03 -0.96 -13.71
CA VAL A 52 4.42 -2.10 -13.01
C VAL A 52 3.13 -1.72 -12.30
N TYR A 53 2.95 -0.45 -11.94
CA TYR A 53 1.77 0.05 -11.24
C TYR A 53 0.64 0.46 -12.17
N SER A 54 0.74 0.25 -13.50
CA SER A 54 -0.31 0.65 -14.46
C SER A 54 -1.62 -0.11 -14.30
N ASP A 55 -1.59 -1.33 -13.76
CA ASP A 55 -2.79 -2.11 -13.46
C ASP A 55 -3.44 -1.62 -12.16
N ARG A 56 -4.52 -0.83 -12.28
CA ARG A 56 -5.30 -0.32 -11.14
C ARG A 56 -6.16 -1.34 -10.43
N ILE A 57 -6.44 -2.48 -11.08
CA ILE A 57 -7.12 -3.58 -10.40
C ILE A 57 -6.16 -4.22 -9.39
N LYS A 58 -4.88 -4.33 -9.77
CA LYS A 58 -3.82 -4.86 -8.89
C LYS A 58 -3.27 -3.83 -7.89
N TYR A 59 -3.19 -2.56 -8.29
CA TYR A 59 -2.63 -1.44 -7.52
C TYR A 59 -3.63 -0.28 -7.41
N PRO A 60 -4.70 -0.42 -6.60
CA PRO A 60 -5.76 0.57 -6.43
C PRO A 60 -5.34 1.76 -5.57
N TYR A 61 -5.83 2.94 -5.94
CA TYR A 61 -5.85 4.17 -5.13
C TYR A 61 -6.82 5.20 -5.75
#